data_AF-A0A0C3NB79-F1
#
_entry.id   AF-A0A0C3NB79-F1
#
_cell.length_a   1.000
_cell.length_b   1.000
_cell.length_c   1.000
_cell.angle_alpha   90.00
_cell.angle_beta   90.00
_cell.angle_gamma   90.00
#
_symmetry.space_group_name_H-M   'P 1'
#
loop_
_entity.id
_entity.type
_entity.pdbx_description
1 polymer ?
#
loop_
_entity_poly.entity_id
_entity_poly.type
_entity_poly.pdbx_seq_one_letter_code
_entity_poly.pdbx_strand_id
1 'polypeptide(L)'
;MHRMHPITKTLGLELLQGIIDSFLATDPRTLCDLEQSYNANESIRSLVQEVKTLQRVLETTEEDEERRALEEDIVGRILLVCWREISSAVLQATAKIVHYVLDLDVKAQWRLMCLRRIAIAFQAMNSDTADDNQACLRQILANAKAKTSKHKMYLAVRTSRRCRTGSWCEETLDNTSAQQRQ
;
A
#
# COMPACT_ATOMS: atom_id res chain seq x y z
N MET A 1 -24.14 -17.29 3.54
CA MET A 1 -24.24 -15.97 2.88
C MET A 1 -23.01 -15.16 3.25
N HIS A 2 -22.02 -15.04 2.36
CA HIS A 2 -20.85 -14.19 2.61
C HIS A 2 -21.28 -12.72 2.51
N ARG A 3 -21.20 -11.97 3.62
CA ARG A 3 -21.32 -10.51 3.60
C ARG A 3 -20.12 -9.97 2.82
N MET A 4 -20.33 -9.56 1.57
CA MET A 4 -19.37 -8.70 0.89
C MET A 4 -19.25 -7.40 1.69
N HIS A 5 -18.12 -7.20 2.35
CA HIS A 5 -17.80 -5.92 2.96
C HIS A 5 -17.44 -4.93 1.86
N PRO A 6 -18.08 -3.74 1.82
CA PRO A 6 -17.80 -2.75 0.80
C PRO A 6 -16.34 -2.25 0.92
N ILE A 7 -15.72 -1.95 -0.23
CA ILE A 7 -14.33 -1.44 -0.38
C ILE A 7 -14.07 -0.19 0.48
N THR A 8 -15.13 0.52 0.88
CA THR A 8 -15.07 1.63 1.83
C THR A 8 -14.42 1.25 3.17
N LYS A 9 -14.40 -0.01 3.58
CA LYS A 9 -13.84 -0.44 4.87
C LYS A 9 -12.34 -0.79 4.85
N THR A 10 -11.78 -1.15 3.71
CA THR A 10 -10.36 -1.56 3.61
C THR A 10 -9.44 -0.36 3.53
N LEU A 11 -9.72 0.50 2.56
CA LEU A 11 -8.86 1.61 2.20
C LEU A 11 -9.49 2.95 2.58
N GLY A 12 -10.83 3.03 2.65
CA GLY A 12 -11.54 4.27 2.96
C GLY A 12 -11.10 4.96 4.26
N LEU A 13 -10.62 4.23 5.27
CA LEU A 13 -10.19 4.79 6.56
C LEU A 13 -9.07 5.84 6.46
N GLU A 14 -7.99 5.56 5.73
CA GLU A 14 -6.88 6.52 5.57
C GLU A 14 -7.31 7.77 4.77
N LEU A 15 -8.18 7.57 3.77
CA LEU A 15 -8.72 8.62 2.93
C LEU A 15 -9.71 9.47 3.72
N LEU A 16 -10.57 8.83 4.51
CA LEU A 16 -11.52 9.47 5.42
C LEU A 16 -10.77 10.27 6.48
N GLN A 17 -9.68 9.75 7.04
CA GLN A 17 -8.85 10.51 7.97
C GLN A 17 -8.27 11.76 7.30
N GLY A 18 -7.71 11.65 6.10
CA GLY A 18 -7.20 12.81 5.35
C GLY A 18 -8.30 13.84 5.02
N ILE A 19 -9.52 13.38 4.71
CA ILE A 19 -10.69 14.25 4.50
C ILE A 19 -11.10 14.94 5.80
N ILE A 20 -11.18 14.19 6.91
CA ILE A 20 -11.51 14.73 8.23
C ILE A 20 -10.49 15.79 8.63
N ASP A 21 -9.21 15.50 8.49
CA ASP A 21 -8.11 16.42 8.80
C ASP A 21 -8.21 17.67 7.92
N SER A 22 -8.59 17.53 6.64
CA SER A 22 -8.85 18.66 5.74
C SER A 22 -10.06 19.52 6.16
N PHE A 23 -11.14 18.92 6.65
CA PHE A 23 -12.31 19.65 7.15
C PHE A 23 -12.08 20.31 8.52
N LEU A 24 -11.17 19.77 9.32
CA LEU A 24 -10.81 20.29 10.65
C LEU A 24 -9.65 21.28 10.60
N ALA A 25 -8.79 21.21 9.59
CA ALA A 25 -7.73 22.18 9.36
C ALA A 25 -8.34 23.57 9.08
N THR A 26 -7.90 24.56 9.84
CA THR A 26 -8.42 25.93 9.78
C THR A 26 -7.78 26.76 8.65
N ASP A 27 -6.77 26.20 7.94
CA ASP A 27 -6.04 26.87 6.86
C ASP A 27 -6.36 26.24 5.49
N PRO A 28 -6.87 27.02 4.51
CA PRO A 28 -7.09 26.59 3.13
C PRO A 28 -5.84 26.06 2.42
N ARG A 29 -4.61 26.45 2.84
CA ARG A 29 -3.35 26.00 2.22
C ARG A 29 -3.10 24.50 2.39
N THR A 30 -3.62 23.91 3.47
CA THR A 30 -3.51 22.48 3.77
C THR A 30 -4.17 21.57 2.71
N LEU A 31 -5.18 22.07 1.98
CA LEU A 31 -5.81 21.36 0.87
C LEU A 31 -4.91 21.29 -0.37
N CYS A 32 -4.23 22.39 -0.71
CA CYS A 32 -3.26 22.42 -1.80
C CYS A 32 -2.05 21.51 -1.52
N ASP A 33 -1.59 21.46 -0.27
CA ASP A 33 -0.48 20.60 0.13
C ASP A 33 -0.85 19.11 0.09
N LEU A 34 -2.09 18.75 0.41
CA LEU A 34 -2.60 17.38 0.22
C LEU A 34 -2.64 17.01 -1.27
N GLU A 35 -3.19 17.86 -2.13
CA GLU A 35 -3.22 17.62 -3.59
C GLU A 35 -1.81 17.46 -4.18
N GLN A 36 -0.83 18.22 -3.70
CA GLN A 36 0.57 18.11 -4.14
C GLN A 36 1.29 16.87 -3.57
N SER A 37 0.97 16.45 -2.35
CA SER A 37 1.53 15.24 -1.72
C SER A 37 1.09 13.94 -2.42
N TYR A 38 -0.15 13.89 -2.92
CA TYR A 38 -0.64 12.75 -3.72
C TYR A 38 -0.11 12.73 -5.16
N ASN A 39 0.48 13.84 -5.63
CA ASN A 39 1.14 13.98 -6.93
C ASN A 39 2.60 13.49 -6.93
N ALA A 40 3.03 12.69 -5.95
CA ALA A 40 4.36 12.07 -5.93
C ALA A 40 4.57 11.05 -7.09
N ASN A 41 4.80 11.58 -8.29
CA ASN A 41 5.81 11.28 -9.31
C ASN A 41 6.19 9.81 -9.59
N GLU A 42 5.25 8.88 -9.50
CA GLU A 42 5.37 7.62 -10.24
C GLU A 42 4.20 7.56 -11.21
N SER A 43 4.50 7.85 -12.49
CA SER A 43 3.48 7.84 -13.55
C SER A 43 2.77 6.48 -13.55
N ILE A 44 1.45 6.48 -13.72
CA ILE A 44 0.65 5.25 -13.92
C ILE A 44 1.32 4.35 -14.96
N ARG A 45 1.93 4.94 -16.00
CA ARG A 45 2.69 4.22 -17.02
C ARG A 45 3.84 3.38 -16.43
N SER A 46 4.57 3.93 -15.47
CA SER A 46 5.66 3.25 -14.77
C SER A 46 5.13 2.07 -13.96
N LEU A 47 4.06 2.27 -13.18
CA LEU A 47 3.44 1.21 -12.37
C LEU A 47 2.88 0.09 -13.25
N VAL A 48 2.25 0.42 -14.38
CA VAL A 48 1.76 -0.56 -15.36
C VAL A 48 2.93 -1.37 -15.96
N GLN A 49 4.04 -0.71 -16.28
CA GLN A 49 5.20 -1.40 -16.83
C GLN A 49 5.87 -2.33 -15.80
N GLU A 50 5.88 -1.93 -14.54
CA GLU A 50 6.36 -2.76 -13.43
C GLU A 50 5.46 -3.99 -13.25
N VAL A 51 4.14 -3.82 -13.21
CA VAL A 51 3.19 -4.95 -13.14
C VAL A 51 3.40 -5.94 -14.29
N LYS A 52 3.54 -5.45 -15.53
CA LYS A 52 3.86 -6.31 -16.69
C LYS A 52 5.17 -7.05 -16.55
N THR A 53 6.14 -6.47 -15.85
CA THR A 53 7.44 -7.12 -15.61
C THR A 53 7.31 -8.21 -14.57
N LEU A 54 6.61 -7.94 -13.46
CA LEU A 54 6.33 -8.93 -12.43
C LEU A 54 5.48 -10.10 -12.97
N GLN A 55 4.50 -9.83 -13.83
CA GLN A 55 3.68 -10.86 -14.49
C GLN A 55 4.52 -11.81 -15.34
N ARG A 56 5.46 -11.28 -16.14
CA ARG A 56 6.39 -12.12 -16.93
C ARG A 56 7.26 -13.00 -16.05
N VAL A 57 7.71 -12.51 -14.89
CA VAL A 57 8.47 -13.33 -13.93
C VAL A 57 7.57 -14.42 -13.37
N LEU A 58 6.36 -14.07 -12.91
CA LEU A 58 5.38 -15.00 -12.35
C LEU A 58 5.04 -16.16 -13.30
N GLU A 59 4.89 -15.89 -14.60
CA GLU A 59 4.61 -16.91 -15.63
C GLU A 59 5.72 -17.98 -15.74
N THR A 60 6.96 -17.62 -15.38
CA THR A 60 8.13 -18.51 -15.45
C THR A 60 8.52 -19.12 -14.10
N THR A 61 7.90 -18.70 -13.00
CA THR A 61 8.23 -19.16 -11.66
C THR A 61 7.42 -20.41 -11.31
N GLU A 62 8.09 -21.50 -10.95
CA GLU A 62 7.45 -22.76 -10.56
C GLU A 62 7.21 -22.87 -9.05
N GLU A 63 8.07 -22.25 -8.22
CA GLU A 63 8.02 -22.40 -6.76
C GLU A 63 6.85 -21.61 -6.14
N ASP A 64 5.93 -22.32 -5.46
CA ASP A 64 4.68 -21.76 -4.93
C ASP A 64 4.89 -20.57 -3.97
N GLU A 65 5.91 -20.64 -3.10
CA GLU A 65 6.23 -19.54 -2.17
C GLU A 65 6.71 -18.29 -2.92
N GLU A 66 7.51 -18.47 -3.97
CA GLU A 66 8.01 -17.38 -4.81
C GLU A 66 6.87 -16.77 -5.63
N ARG A 67 5.99 -17.62 -6.21
CA ARG A 67 4.79 -17.18 -6.92
C ARG A 67 3.88 -16.35 -6.04
N ARG A 68 3.62 -16.80 -4.81
CA ARG A 68 2.79 -16.06 -3.85
C ARG A 68 3.38 -14.69 -3.52
N ALA A 69 4.70 -14.60 -3.36
CA ALA A 69 5.37 -13.33 -3.11
C ALA A 69 5.25 -12.37 -4.31
N LEU A 70 5.34 -12.89 -5.54
CA LEU A 70 5.12 -12.12 -6.78
C LEU A 70 3.67 -11.66 -6.93
N GLU A 71 2.70 -12.53 -6.64
CA GLU A 71 1.28 -12.19 -6.66
C GLU A 71 0.96 -11.05 -5.67
N GLU A 72 1.50 -11.11 -4.45
CA GLU A 72 1.33 -10.04 -3.47
C GLU A 72 1.96 -8.72 -3.93
N ASP A 73 3.14 -8.75 -4.57
CA ASP A 73 3.76 -7.56 -5.14
C ASP A 73 2.90 -6.98 -6.29
N ILE A 74 2.38 -7.81 -7.20
CA ILE A 74 1.49 -7.39 -8.30
C ILE A 74 0.21 -6.77 -7.73
N VAL A 75 -0.45 -7.45 -6.80
CA VAL A 75 -1.68 -6.96 -6.15
C VAL A 75 -1.41 -5.64 -5.45
N GLY A 76 -0.28 -5.50 -4.75
CA GLY A 76 0.13 -4.24 -4.11
C GLY A 76 0.28 -3.09 -5.09
N ARG A 77 0.88 -3.33 -6.27
CA ARG A 77 1.01 -2.30 -7.32
C ARG A 77 -0.35 -1.89 -7.89
N ILE A 78 -1.25 -2.84 -8.16
CA ILE A 78 -2.60 -2.56 -8.65
C ILE A 78 -3.39 -1.77 -7.60
N LEU A 79 -3.37 -2.22 -6.35
CA LEU A 79 -4.04 -1.54 -5.24
C LEU A 79 -3.53 -0.11 -5.07
N LEU A 80 -2.23 0.12 -5.19
CA LEU A 80 -1.64 1.46 -5.09
C LEU A 80 -2.16 2.41 -6.18
N VAL A 81 -2.28 1.94 -7.43
CA VAL A 81 -2.87 2.74 -8.53
C VAL A 81 -4.32 3.09 -8.22
N CYS A 82 -5.14 2.07 -7.93
CA CYS A 82 -6.55 2.28 -7.61
C CYS A 82 -6.73 3.22 -6.41
N TRP A 83 -5.91 3.06 -5.37
CA TRP A 83 -5.91 3.89 -4.19
C TRP A 83 -5.64 5.36 -4.53
N ARG A 84 -4.62 5.64 -5.35
CA ARG A 84 -4.27 7.01 -5.75
C ARG A 84 -5.38 7.68 -6.55
N GLU A 85 -5.93 6.98 -7.54
CA GLU A 85 -7.01 7.49 -8.38
C GLU A 85 -8.27 7.80 -7.57
N ILE A 86 -8.71 6.85 -6.72
CA ILE A 86 -9.87 7.02 -5.86
C ILE A 86 -9.63 8.16 -4.86
N SER A 87 -8.45 8.19 -4.23
CA SER A 87 -8.12 9.25 -3.26
C SER A 87 -8.12 10.63 -3.91
N SER A 88 -7.55 10.76 -5.11
CA SER A 88 -7.56 12.01 -5.87
C SER A 88 -8.98 12.47 -6.21
N ALA A 89 -9.81 11.57 -6.75
CA ALA A 89 -11.19 11.90 -7.10
C ALA A 89 -12.02 12.33 -5.88
N VAL A 90 -11.84 11.65 -4.74
CA VAL A 90 -12.54 11.99 -3.50
C VAL A 90 -12.04 13.31 -2.91
N LEU A 91 -10.72 13.56 -2.91
CA LEU A 91 -10.16 14.83 -2.45
C LEU A 91 -10.66 16.00 -3.30
N GLN A 92 -10.67 15.86 -4.63
CA GLN A 92 -11.23 16.88 -5.52
C GLN A 92 -12.73 17.14 -5.28
N ALA A 93 -13.51 16.08 -5.04
CA ALA A 93 -14.93 16.21 -4.71
C ALA A 93 -15.12 16.93 -3.37
N THR A 94 -14.34 16.57 -2.35
CA THR A 94 -14.30 17.23 -1.05
C THR A 94 -13.94 18.71 -1.18
N ALA A 95 -12.89 19.04 -1.94
CA ALA A 95 -12.47 20.42 -2.16
C ALA A 95 -13.59 21.27 -2.78
N LYS A 96 -14.31 20.71 -3.76
CA LYS A 96 -15.49 21.37 -4.37
C LYS A 96 -16.61 21.60 -3.34
N ILE A 97 -16.88 20.63 -2.46
CA ILE A 97 -17.87 20.78 -1.38
C ILE A 97 -17.45 21.87 -0.40
N VAL A 98 -16.18 21.87 0.02
CA VAL A 98 -15.62 22.89 0.92
C VAL A 98 -15.74 24.27 0.28
N HIS A 99 -15.30 24.44 -0.96
CA HIS A 99 -15.41 25.69 -1.71
C HIS A 99 -16.86 26.16 -1.81
N TYR A 100 -17.78 25.26 -2.17
CA TYR A 100 -19.21 25.59 -2.24
C TYR A 100 -19.74 26.09 -0.90
N VAL A 101 -19.42 25.41 0.21
CA VAL A 101 -19.85 25.81 1.56
C VAL A 101 -19.23 27.16 1.97
N LEU A 102 -17.99 27.43 1.56
CA LEU A 102 -17.30 28.69 1.85
C LEU A 102 -17.87 29.87 1.07
N ASP A 103 -18.35 29.64 -0.16
CA ASP A 103 -18.96 30.64 -1.03
C ASP A 103 -20.41 30.99 -0.68
N LEU A 104 -21.10 30.13 0.09
CA LEU A 104 -22.48 30.41 0.51
C LEU A 104 -22.56 31.75 1.25
N ASP A 105 -23.43 32.65 0.80
CA ASP A 105 -23.71 33.93 1.47
C ASP A 105 -24.54 33.75 2.75
N VAL A 106 -23.94 33.03 3.71
CA VAL A 106 -24.47 32.73 5.04
C VAL A 106 -23.44 33.10 6.08
N LYS A 107 -23.89 33.33 7.32
CA LYS A 107 -22.99 33.67 8.44
C LYS A 107 -21.91 32.60 8.59
N ALA A 108 -20.67 33.03 8.87
CA ALA A 108 -19.51 32.14 9.06
C ALA A 108 -19.78 30.98 10.04
N GLN A 109 -20.58 31.20 11.08
CA GLN A 109 -21.00 30.18 12.05
C GLN A 109 -21.76 29.02 11.40
N TRP A 110 -22.64 29.29 10.42
CA TRP A 110 -23.36 28.25 9.69
C TRP A 110 -22.43 27.42 8.81
N ARG A 111 -21.48 28.07 8.12
CA ARG A 111 -20.46 27.39 7.30
C ARG A 111 -19.64 26.41 8.16
N LEU A 112 -19.14 26.88 9.31
CA LEU A 112 -18.38 26.05 10.26
C LEU A 112 -19.22 24.88 10.79
N MET A 113 -20.50 25.11 11.10
CA MET A 113 -21.39 24.05 11.57
C MET A 113 -21.62 22.98 10.49
N CYS A 114 -21.80 23.37 9.23
CA CYS A 114 -21.93 22.44 8.10
C CYS A 114 -20.67 21.58 7.94
N LEU A 115 -19.48 22.19 7.90
CA LEU A 115 -18.20 21.47 7.79
C LEU A 115 -18.00 20.51 8.96
N ARG A 116 -18.31 20.92 10.19
CA ARG A 116 -18.24 20.04 11.38
C ARG A 116 -19.20 18.86 11.28
N ARG A 117 -20.44 19.06 10.82
CA ARG A 117 -21.40 17.95 10.65
C ARG A 117 -20.93 16.95 9.61
N ILE A 118 -20.34 17.43 8.52
CA ILE A 118 -19.73 16.57 7.50
C ILE A 118 -18.57 15.76 8.10
N ALA A 119 -17.67 16.40 8.84
CA ALA A 119 -16.56 15.71 9.52
C ALA A 119 -17.04 14.64 10.53
N ILE A 120 -18.05 14.95 11.34
CA ILE A 120 -18.63 13.99 12.30
C ILE A 120 -19.26 12.79 11.58
N ALA A 121 -19.97 13.02 10.46
CA ALA A 121 -20.53 11.92 9.67
C ALA A 121 -19.45 11.00 9.11
N PHE A 122 -18.32 11.56 8.65
CA PHE A 122 -17.16 10.79 8.23
C PHE A 122 -16.50 10.01 9.38
N GLN A 123 -16.38 10.60 10.57
CA GLN A 123 -15.87 9.89 11.75
C GLN A 123 -16.75 8.70 12.16
N ALA A 124 -18.08 8.86 12.11
CA ALA A 124 -19.01 7.78 12.41
C ALA A 124 -18.91 6.61 11.41
N MET A 125 -18.53 6.88 10.16
CA MET A 125 -18.28 5.83 9.16
C MET A 125 -16.96 5.07 9.42
N ASN A 126 -16.04 5.64 10.20
CA ASN A 126 -14.73 5.06 10.52
C ASN A 126 -14.73 4.13 11.75
N SER A 127 -15.82 4.03 12.51
CA SER A 127 -15.83 3.29 13.79
C SER A 127 -15.98 1.76 13.65
N ASP A 128 -16.08 1.22 12.44
CA ASP A 128 -16.18 -0.23 12.23
C ASP A 128 -14.80 -0.90 12.26
N THR A 129 -14.66 -1.94 13.08
CA THR A 129 -13.42 -2.71 13.21
C THR A 129 -13.09 -3.44 11.91
N ALA A 130 -11.80 -3.46 11.59
CA ALA A 130 -11.30 -4.08 10.37
C ALA A 130 -11.29 -5.60 10.50
N ASP A 131 -11.89 -6.29 9.53
CA ASP A 131 -11.81 -7.75 9.36
C ASP A 131 -10.38 -8.17 8.94
N ASP A 132 -9.99 -9.41 9.21
CA ASP A 132 -8.64 -9.95 8.95
C ASP A 132 -8.24 -9.82 7.47
N ASN A 133 -9.19 -9.99 6.56
CA ASN A 133 -8.97 -9.78 5.12
C ASN A 133 -8.56 -8.34 4.80
N GLN A 134 -9.04 -7.37 5.58
CA GLN A 134 -8.69 -5.97 5.42
C GLN A 134 -7.30 -5.67 5.94
N ALA A 135 -6.88 -6.32 7.03
CA ALA A 135 -5.52 -6.21 7.53
C ALA A 135 -4.49 -6.68 6.50
N CYS A 136 -4.78 -7.80 5.82
CA CYS A 136 -3.94 -8.32 4.74
C CYS A 136 -3.79 -7.33 3.57
N LEU A 137 -4.90 -6.80 3.05
CA LEU A 137 -4.88 -5.84 1.94
C LEU A 137 -4.19 -4.52 2.32
N ARG A 138 -4.38 -4.04 3.56
CA ARG A 138 -3.68 -2.84 4.07
C ARG A 138 -2.18 -3.07 4.15
N GLN A 139 -1.75 -4.24 4.61
CA GLN A 139 -0.32 -4.57 4.65
C GLN A 139 0.28 -4.64 3.24
N ILE A 140 -0.43 -5.24 2.29
CA ILE A 140 0.01 -5.30 0.89
C ILE A 140 0.13 -3.89 0.29
N LEU A 141 -0.88 -3.03 0.51
CA LEU A 141 -0.81 -1.64 0.07
C LEU A 141 0.33 -0.88 0.76
N ALA A 142 0.53 -1.07 2.06
CA ALA A 142 1.60 -0.42 2.82
C ALA A 142 2.98 -0.82 2.28
N ASN A 143 3.19 -2.10 1.98
CA ASN A 143 4.41 -2.58 1.33
C ASN A 143 4.62 -1.91 -0.03
N ALA A 144 3.57 -1.83 -0.85
CA ALA A 144 3.64 -1.16 -2.15
C ALA A 144 3.96 0.34 -2.03
N LYS A 145 3.34 1.05 -1.07
CA LYS A 145 3.64 2.46 -0.75
C LYS A 145 5.10 2.64 -0.34
N ALA A 146 5.63 1.72 0.49
CA ALA A 146 7.02 1.71 0.93
C ALA A 146 8.01 1.20 -0.13
N LYS A 147 7.53 0.77 -1.31
CA LYS A 147 8.32 0.08 -2.36
C LYS A 147 9.04 -1.18 -1.84
N THR A 148 8.49 -1.81 -0.81
CA THR A 148 8.96 -3.09 -0.26
C THR A 148 8.41 -4.22 -1.12
N SER A 149 9.30 -5.03 -1.70
CA SER A 149 8.95 -6.20 -2.51
C SER A 149 9.15 -7.48 -1.70
N LYS A 150 8.06 -8.23 -1.51
CA LYS A 150 8.12 -9.54 -0.87
C LYS A 150 8.91 -10.53 -1.71
N HIS A 151 8.84 -10.44 -3.04
CA HIS A 151 9.65 -11.27 -3.94
C HIS A 151 11.16 -11.06 -3.73
N LYS A 152 11.61 -9.80 -3.66
CA LYS A 152 13.02 -9.48 -3.35
C LYS A 152 13.45 -10.01 -1.99
N MET A 153 12.61 -9.87 -0.97
CA MET A 153 12.89 -10.40 0.37
C MET A 153 12.99 -11.93 0.36
N TYR A 154 12.07 -12.59 -0.34
CA TYR A 154 12.07 -14.04 -0.51
C TYR A 154 13.38 -14.52 -1.18
N LEU A 155 13.79 -13.89 -2.29
CA LEU A 155 15.05 -14.21 -2.96
C LEU A 155 16.29 -14.00 -2.06
N ALA A 156 16.30 -12.94 -1.24
CA ALA A 156 17.38 -12.67 -0.29
C ALA A 156 17.48 -13.74 0.80
N VAL A 157 16.33 -14.22 1.31
CA VAL A 157 16.29 -15.33 2.29
C VAL A 157 16.72 -16.64 1.64
N ARG A 158 16.24 -16.94 0.43
CA ARG A 158 16.57 -18.16 -0.30
C ARG A 158 18.07 -18.27 -0.60
N THR A 159 18.67 -17.18 -1.09
CA THR A 159 20.12 -17.11 -1.31
C THR A 159 20.91 -17.31 -0.02
N SER A 160 20.48 -16.68 1.07
CA SER A 160 21.11 -16.84 2.40
C SER A 160 21.04 -18.29 2.92
N ARG A 161 19.91 -18.99 2.73
CA ARG A 161 19.78 -20.41 3.12
C ARG A 161 20.72 -21.30 2.32
N ARG A 162 20.84 -21.07 1.01
CA ARG A 162 21.69 -21.87 0.12
C ARG A 162 23.20 -21.69 0.43
N CYS A 163 23.63 -20.50 0.84
CA CYS A 163 25.01 -20.29 1.31
C CYS A 163 25.30 -21.01 2.64
N ARG A 164 24.33 -21.08 3.56
CA ARG A 164 24.51 -21.80 4.84
C ARG A 164 24.61 -23.31 4.66
N THR A 165 23.89 -23.89 3.71
CA THR A 165 23.95 -25.32 3.42
C THR A 165 25.13 -25.73 2.55
N GLY A 166 25.66 -24.81 1.72
CA GLY A 166 26.89 -25.05 0.93
C GLY A 166 28.19 -25.04 1.75
N SER A 167 28.16 -24.51 2.99
CA SER A 167 29.32 -24.44 3.89
C SER A 167 29.67 -25.77 4.59
N TRP A 168 28.87 -26.82 4.43
CA TRP A 168 29.06 -28.11 5.12
C TRP A 168 29.76 -29.18 4.26
N CYS A 169 30.32 -28.83 3.10
CA CYS A 169 30.94 -29.79 2.17
C CYS A 169 32.42 -29.54 1.89
N GLU A 170 33.16 -28.88 2.80
CA GLU A 170 34.60 -28.66 2.61
C GLU A 170 35.39 -28.82 3.92
N GLU A 171 35.13 -29.88 4.70
CA GLU A 171 36.03 -30.29 5.79
C GLU A 171 35.98 -31.80 6.07
N THR A 172 36.08 -32.63 5.03
CA THR A 172 36.55 -34.01 5.18
C THR A 172 37.10 -34.46 3.83
N LEU A 173 38.42 -34.41 3.65
CA LEU A 173 39.25 -35.31 2.83
C LEU A 173 40.64 -34.68 2.66
N ASP A 174 41.41 -34.64 3.75
CA ASP A 174 42.88 -34.54 3.66
C ASP A 174 43.49 -35.06 4.98
N ASN A 175 43.35 -36.36 5.21
CA ASN A 175 44.26 -37.08 6.12
C ASN A 175 44.21 -38.60 5.92
N THR A 176 44.48 -39.03 4.68
CA THR A 176 44.93 -40.40 4.45
C THR A 176 45.94 -40.36 3.29
N SER A 177 47.13 -40.93 3.53
CA SER A 177 48.15 -41.33 2.53
C SER A 177 49.46 -40.51 2.47
N ALA A 178 50.32 -40.68 3.47
CA ALA A 178 51.77 -40.75 3.28
C ALA A 178 52.30 -41.75 4.33
N GLN A 179 52.14 -43.06 4.16
CA GLN A 179 52.91 -43.97 3.31
C GLN A 179 54.40 -44.05 3.68
N GLN A 180 54.68 -45.11 4.44
CA GLN A 180 55.92 -45.89 4.49
C GLN A 180 56.77 -45.81 3.22
N ARG A 181 58.07 -45.56 3.44
CA ARG A 181 59.31 -45.90 2.71
C ARG A 181 60.38 -45.04 3.42
N GLN A 182 61.38 -45.51 4.14
CA GLN A 182 62.16 -46.75 4.14
C GLN A 182 62.59 -47.09 5.57
#